data_AF-A0A128FJ71-F1
#
_entry.id   AF-A0A128FJ71-F1
#
_cell.length_a   1.000
_cell.length_b   1.000
_cell.length_c   1.000
_cell.angle_alpha   90.00
_cell.angle_beta   90.00
_cell.angle_gamma   90.00
#
_symmetry.space_group_name_H-M   'P 1'
#
loop_
_entity.id
_entity.type
_entity.pdbx_description
1 polymer ?
#
loop_
_entity_poly.entity_id
_entity_poly.type
_entity_poly.pdbx_seq_one_letter_code
_entity_poly.pdbx_strand_id
1 'polypeptide(L)'
;MSSLIDNLSPKEWESYCEIMLRHHYGAKNFWPVPDEDSGDLGLEFYTVDGTIYQCYYPDNNIDMATYKQRIQKKIREDLKKLKSNEEKIAKMIDDVIINQWVLLTPKNRSKDLITYCNKKKREVLKQGISYINEKEFIVKIETADSYPDAKMYASGVYDKSINIPITQVSEQEKKLWKESNSTFLDNIVHKSTKIMGKNSDAFQDNIITK
;
A
#
# COMPACT_ATOMS: atom_id res chain seq x y z
N MET A 1 8.57 4.93 15.43
CA MET A 1 7.17 4.82 14.98
C MET A 1 7.20 4.12 13.63
N SER A 2 6.74 2.87 13.58
CA SER A 2 6.53 2.17 12.30
C SER A 2 5.50 2.96 11.52
N SER A 3 5.82 3.45 10.32
CA SER A 3 4.77 4.04 9.49
C SER A 3 3.87 2.89 9.04
N LEU A 4 2.55 3.07 9.06
CA LEU A 4 1.58 2.04 8.65
C LEU A 4 1.91 1.48 7.26
N ILE A 5 2.45 2.35 6.41
CA ILE A 5 2.91 2.07 5.05
C ILE A 5 4.04 1.02 5.00
N ASP A 6 4.85 0.86 6.05
CA ASP A 6 6.02 -0.05 6.04
C ASP A 6 5.65 -1.54 6.14
N ASN A 7 4.40 -1.88 6.48
CA ASN A 7 3.94 -3.26 6.69
C ASN A 7 2.78 -3.68 5.78
N LEU A 8 2.51 -2.92 4.71
CA LEU A 8 1.45 -3.28 3.76
C LEU A 8 1.92 -4.40 2.82
N SER A 9 1.01 -5.28 2.43
CA SER A 9 1.17 -6.14 1.27
C SER A 9 1.01 -5.35 -0.03
N PRO A 10 1.43 -5.89 -1.20
CA PRO A 10 1.24 -5.22 -2.48
C PRO A 10 -0.22 -4.81 -2.76
N LYS A 11 -1.20 -5.66 -2.43
CA LYS A 11 -2.63 -5.35 -2.65
C LYS A 11 -3.17 -4.31 -1.67
N GLU A 12 -2.67 -4.31 -0.43
CA GLU A 12 -3.00 -3.27 0.54
C GLU A 12 -2.38 -1.93 0.15
N TRP A 13 -1.19 -1.92 -0.45
CA TRP A 13 -0.59 -0.71 -1.00
C TRP A 13 -1.42 -0.13 -2.15
N GLU A 14 -1.88 -0.98 -3.08
CA GLU A 14 -2.80 -0.57 -4.15
C GLU A 14 -4.07 0.07 -3.57
N SER A 15 -4.72 -0.61 -2.62
CA SER A 15 -5.94 -0.13 -1.96
C SER A 15 -5.71 1.18 -1.20
N TYR A 16 -4.56 1.31 -0.52
CA TYR A 16 -4.15 2.55 0.15
C TYR A 16 -3.96 3.69 -0.85
N CYS A 17 -3.27 3.45 -1.97
CA CYS A 17 -3.07 4.42 -3.03
C CYS A 17 -4.40 4.85 -3.67
N GLU A 18 -5.34 3.93 -3.88
CA GLU A 18 -6.67 4.24 -4.39
C GLU A 18 -7.41 5.20 -3.45
N ILE A 19 -7.46 4.92 -2.15
CA ILE A 19 -8.11 5.79 -1.15
C ILE A 19 -7.46 7.17 -1.15
N MET A 20 -6.13 7.22 -1.16
CA MET A 20 -5.35 8.46 -1.17
C MET A 20 -5.65 9.29 -2.43
N LEU A 21 -5.50 8.72 -3.62
CA LEU A 21 -5.70 9.46 -4.87
C LEU A 21 -7.16 9.85 -5.07
N ARG A 22 -8.12 8.99 -4.70
CA ARG A 22 -9.54 9.32 -4.74
C ARG A 22 -9.88 10.50 -3.84
N HIS A 23 -9.25 10.60 -2.66
CA HIS A 23 -9.42 11.76 -1.79
C HIS A 23 -8.78 13.02 -2.39
N HIS A 24 -7.60 12.91 -3.01
CA HIS A 24 -6.90 14.04 -3.60
C HIS A 24 -7.61 14.62 -4.83
N TYR A 25 -8.02 13.79 -5.78
CA TYR A 25 -8.63 14.20 -7.04
C TYR A 25 -10.16 14.34 -6.97
N GLY A 26 -10.79 13.59 -6.07
CA GLY A 26 -12.24 13.46 -5.97
C GLY A 26 -12.82 12.50 -7.03
N ALA A 27 -14.03 12.01 -6.76
CA ALA A 27 -14.71 11.00 -7.59
C ALA A 27 -15.02 11.45 -9.03
N LYS A 28 -14.97 12.76 -9.32
CA LYS A 28 -15.24 13.30 -10.66
C LYS A 28 -14.02 13.24 -11.59
N ASN A 29 -12.82 13.12 -11.03
CA ASN A 29 -11.56 13.35 -11.75
C ASN A 29 -10.62 12.15 -11.70
N PHE A 30 -11.05 11.05 -11.08
CA PHE A 30 -10.23 9.87 -10.80
C PHE A 30 -11.00 8.59 -11.07
N TRP A 31 -10.39 7.70 -11.84
CA TRP A 31 -10.94 6.40 -12.21
C TRP A 31 -9.97 5.30 -11.82
N PRO A 32 -10.40 4.33 -11.00
CA PRO A 32 -9.70 3.07 -10.88
C PRO A 32 -9.97 2.19 -12.10
N VAL A 33 -8.97 1.41 -12.49
CA VAL A 33 -9.05 0.42 -13.56
C VAL A 33 -9.20 -0.95 -12.90
N PRO A 34 -10.38 -1.60 -12.98
CA PRO A 34 -10.57 -2.93 -12.41
C PRO A 34 -9.71 -3.98 -13.12
N ASP A 35 -9.12 -4.91 -12.36
CA ASP A 35 -8.29 -6.01 -12.87
C ASP A 35 -9.06 -7.36 -12.98
N GLU A 36 -10.30 -7.42 -12.49
CA GLU A 36 -11.10 -8.65 -12.36
C GLU A 36 -11.53 -9.27 -13.71
N ASP A 37 -11.74 -8.45 -14.75
CA ASP A 37 -12.07 -8.92 -16.09
C ASP A 37 -10.96 -8.55 -17.07
N SER A 38 -10.22 -9.55 -17.53
CA SER A 38 -9.18 -9.43 -18.56
C SER A 38 -7.93 -8.60 -18.18
N GLY A 39 -7.75 -8.30 -16.88
CA GLY A 39 -6.58 -7.62 -16.32
C GLY A 39 -6.58 -6.09 -16.49
N ASP A 40 -5.64 -5.43 -15.80
CA ASP A 40 -5.53 -3.97 -15.67
C ASP A 40 -4.92 -3.24 -16.88
N LEU A 41 -4.59 -3.96 -17.97
CA LEU A 41 -3.81 -3.46 -19.12
C LEU A 41 -2.44 -2.84 -18.74
N GLY A 42 -1.98 -2.99 -17.50
CA GLY A 42 -0.83 -2.29 -16.93
C GLY A 42 -1.10 -0.88 -16.40
N LEU A 43 -2.33 -0.56 -16.01
CA LEU A 43 -2.76 0.72 -15.45
C LEU A 43 -3.62 0.47 -14.21
N GLU A 44 -3.26 1.02 -13.05
CA GLU A 44 -4.10 0.89 -11.86
C GLU A 44 -5.16 2.01 -11.84
N PHE A 45 -4.73 3.24 -12.15
CA PHE A 45 -5.60 4.41 -12.08
C PHE A 45 -5.29 5.39 -13.20
N TYR A 46 -6.30 6.17 -13.60
CA TYR A 46 -6.12 7.34 -14.44
C TYR A 46 -6.97 8.52 -13.96
N THR A 47 -6.59 9.72 -14.37
CA THR A 47 -7.25 10.97 -13.98
C THR A 47 -7.58 11.82 -15.19
N VAL A 48 -8.48 12.79 -14.98
CA VAL A 48 -8.92 13.72 -16.03
C VAL A 48 -7.79 14.62 -16.55
N ASP A 49 -6.77 14.88 -15.73
CA ASP A 49 -5.62 15.74 -16.08
C ASP A 49 -4.55 15.02 -16.92
N GLY A 50 -4.81 13.76 -17.32
CA GLY A 50 -3.90 12.98 -18.14
C GLY A 50 -2.82 12.28 -17.33
N THR A 51 -3.09 11.95 -16.06
CA THR A 51 -2.19 11.13 -15.25
C THR A 51 -2.59 9.69 -15.29
N ILE A 52 -1.61 8.81 -15.52
CA ILE A 52 -1.75 7.39 -15.29
C ILE A 52 -0.83 6.94 -14.15
N TYR A 53 -1.39 6.12 -13.28
CA TYR A 53 -0.73 5.60 -12.10
C TYR A 53 -0.53 4.10 -12.19
N GLN A 54 0.62 3.67 -11.67
CA GLN A 54 0.93 2.28 -11.41
C GLN A 54 1.45 2.14 -9.99
N CYS A 55 1.01 1.11 -9.28
CA CYS A 55 1.44 0.84 -7.91
C CYS A 55 2.55 -0.22 -7.90
N TYR A 56 3.52 -0.04 -7.04
CA TYR A 56 4.51 -1.07 -6.79
C TYR A 56 5.03 -1.00 -5.36
N TYR A 57 4.86 -2.11 -4.63
CA TYR A 57 5.36 -2.29 -3.29
C TYR A 57 6.59 -3.22 -3.30
N PRO A 58 7.83 -2.68 -3.32
CA PRO A 58 9.03 -3.49 -3.25
C PRO A 58 9.23 -4.06 -1.84
N ASP A 59 9.76 -5.28 -1.75
CA ASP A 59 10.18 -5.89 -0.48
C ASP A 59 11.10 -4.94 0.31
N ASN A 60 10.83 -4.76 1.60
CA ASN A 60 11.55 -3.80 2.43
C ASN A 60 12.98 -4.26 2.79
N ASN A 61 13.26 -5.57 2.74
CA ASN A 61 14.50 -6.22 3.22
C ASN A 61 15.46 -6.61 2.08
N ILE A 62 15.48 -5.85 0.99
CA ILE A 62 16.40 -6.09 -0.14
C ILE A 62 17.51 -5.05 -0.19
N ASP A 63 18.65 -5.44 -0.74
CA ASP A 63 19.77 -4.53 -0.97
C ASP A 63 19.42 -3.46 -2.01
N MET A 64 20.18 -2.36 -1.99
CA MET A 64 19.93 -1.21 -2.87
C MET A 64 20.12 -1.51 -4.36
N ALA A 65 20.95 -2.48 -4.75
CA ALA A 65 21.11 -2.85 -6.15
C ALA A 65 19.89 -3.63 -6.64
N THR A 66 19.44 -4.63 -5.87
CA THR A 66 18.21 -5.39 -6.16
C THR A 66 16.99 -4.49 -6.16
N TYR A 67 16.88 -3.57 -5.20
CA TYR A 67 15.82 -2.55 -5.17
C TYR A 67 15.75 -1.76 -6.47
N LYS A 68 16.89 -1.20 -6.92
CA LYS A 68 16.96 -0.42 -8.16
C LYS A 68 16.58 -1.27 -9.37
N GLN A 69 17.10 -2.50 -9.47
CA GLN A 69 16.79 -3.40 -10.58
C GLN A 69 15.30 -3.72 -10.67
N ARG A 70 14.65 -4.01 -9.53
CA ARG A 70 13.22 -4.33 -9.49
C ARG A 70 12.34 -3.14 -9.91
N ILE A 71 12.64 -1.94 -9.39
CA ILE A 71 11.94 -0.72 -9.79
C ILE A 71 12.13 -0.46 -11.29
N GLN A 72 13.36 -0.53 -11.78
CA GLN A 72 13.65 -0.34 -13.21
C GLN A 72 12.92 -1.37 -14.10
N LYS A 73 12.88 -2.63 -13.66
CA LYS A 73 12.15 -3.70 -14.34
C LYS A 73 10.66 -3.37 -14.43
N LYS A 74 10.03 -2.98 -13.32
CA LYS A 74 8.61 -2.58 -13.26
C LYS A 74 8.31 -1.42 -14.21
N ILE A 75 9.06 -0.31 -14.12
CA ILE A 75 8.93 0.84 -15.04
C ILE A 75 9.05 0.40 -16.51
N ARG A 76 10.04 -0.43 -16.84
CA ARG A 76 10.24 -0.89 -18.22
C ARG A 76 9.07 -1.73 -18.71
N GLU A 77 8.58 -2.65 -17.89
CA GLU A 77 7.52 -3.59 -18.26
C GLU A 77 6.18 -2.87 -18.41
N ASP A 78 5.83 -1.99 -17.48
CA ASP A 78 4.57 -1.24 -17.54
C ASP A 78 4.56 -0.23 -18.69
N LEU A 79 5.65 0.52 -18.91
CA LEU A 79 5.71 1.45 -20.05
C LEU A 79 5.67 0.72 -21.40
N LYS A 80 6.13 -0.54 -21.48
CA LYS A 80 5.99 -1.37 -22.70
C LYS A 80 4.53 -1.75 -22.93
N LYS A 81 3.74 -1.94 -21.87
CA LYS A 81 2.30 -2.25 -21.98
C LYS A 81 1.52 -1.08 -22.57
N LEU A 82 1.94 0.18 -22.36
CA LEU A 82 1.30 1.35 -22.98
C LEU A 82 1.22 1.22 -24.51
N LYS A 83 2.31 0.83 -25.18
CA LYS A 83 2.28 0.61 -26.63
C LYS A 83 1.59 -0.70 -27.00
N SER A 84 1.80 -1.76 -26.21
CA SER A 84 1.26 -3.09 -26.53
C SER A 84 -0.26 -3.14 -26.46
N ASN A 85 -0.87 -2.36 -25.56
CA ASN A 85 -2.31 -2.27 -25.33
C ASN A 85 -2.90 -0.95 -25.87
N GLU A 86 -2.22 -0.30 -26.82
CA GLU A 86 -2.54 1.06 -27.23
C GLU A 86 -4.02 1.25 -27.59
N GLU A 87 -4.58 0.38 -28.44
CA GLU A 87 -5.98 0.48 -28.86
C GLU A 87 -6.97 0.32 -27.70
N LYS A 88 -6.67 -0.57 -26.74
CA LYS A 88 -7.55 -0.82 -25.59
C LYS A 88 -7.49 0.34 -24.62
N ILE A 89 -6.30 0.86 -24.35
CA ILE A 89 -6.10 2.00 -23.46
C ILE A 89 -6.74 3.25 -24.07
N ALA A 90 -6.52 3.51 -25.36
CA ALA A 90 -7.13 4.65 -26.07
C ALA A 90 -8.67 4.61 -25.98
N LYS A 91 -9.28 3.43 -26.17
CA LYS A 91 -10.74 3.28 -26.02
C LYS A 91 -11.23 3.46 -24.58
N MET A 92 -10.41 3.09 -23.59
CA MET A 92 -10.76 3.17 -22.18
C MET A 92 -10.73 4.61 -21.66
N ILE A 93 -9.70 5.37 -22.03
CA ILE A 93 -9.50 6.75 -21.56
C ILE A 93 -10.17 7.78 -22.49
N ASP A 94 -10.63 7.34 -23.66
CA ASP A 94 -11.37 8.13 -24.65
C ASP A 94 -10.62 9.41 -25.04
N ASP A 95 -11.17 10.59 -24.71
CA ASP A 95 -10.59 11.90 -25.05
C ASP A 95 -9.43 12.36 -24.14
N VAL A 96 -9.07 11.57 -23.11
CA VAL A 96 -8.02 11.98 -22.16
C VAL A 96 -6.63 11.82 -22.77
N ILE A 97 -5.94 12.94 -22.94
CA ILE A 97 -4.54 12.96 -23.38
C ILE A 97 -3.60 12.76 -22.18
N ILE A 98 -2.74 11.75 -22.26
CA ILE A 98 -1.82 11.40 -21.17
C ILE A 98 -0.57 12.29 -21.19
N ASN A 99 -0.41 13.03 -20.09
CA ASN A 99 0.69 13.96 -19.84
C ASN A 99 1.69 13.41 -18.83
N GLN A 100 1.31 12.45 -17.99
CA GLN A 100 2.24 11.88 -17.03
C GLN A 100 1.96 10.41 -16.69
N TRP A 101 3.05 9.65 -16.54
CA TRP A 101 3.04 8.31 -15.95
C TRP A 101 3.77 8.34 -14.61
N VAL A 102 3.11 7.82 -13.57
CA VAL A 102 3.57 7.87 -12.19
C VAL A 102 3.62 6.47 -11.58
N LEU A 103 4.81 6.06 -11.13
CA LEU A 103 4.96 4.89 -10.29
C LEU A 103 4.83 5.29 -8.82
N LEU A 104 3.79 4.81 -8.14
CA LEU A 104 3.61 4.97 -6.70
C LEU A 104 4.30 3.83 -5.95
N THR A 105 5.29 4.22 -5.14
CA THR A 105 6.05 3.32 -4.27
C THR A 105 6.13 3.92 -2.87
N PRO A 106 6.22 3.09 -1.80
CA PRO A 106 6.33 3.59 -0.42
C PRO A 106 7.47 4.57 -0.21
N LYS A 107 8.63 4.33 -0.84
CA LYS A 107 9.85 5.12 -0.64
C LYS A 107 10.63 5.25 -1.93
N ASN A 108 11.04 6.45 -2.31
CA ASN A 108 12.01 6.65 -3.39
C ASN A 108 13.43 6.75 -2.81
N ARG A 109 14.23 5.69 -2.97
CA ARG A 109 15.54 5.55 -2.30
C ARG A 109 16.76 5.91 -3.16
N SER A 110 16.61 6.29 -4.44
CA SER A 110 17.78 6.52 -5.30
C SER A 110 17.56 7.53 -6.42
N LYS A 111 18.52 8.47 -6.56
CA LYS A 111 18.59 9.42 -7.68
C LYS A 111 18.79 8.75 -9.05
N ASP A 112 19.39 7.56 -9.09
CA ASP A 112 19.62 6.82 -10.35
C ASP A 112 18.29 6.48 -11.04
N LEU A 113 17.23 6.29 -10.25
CA LEU A 113 15.89 6.01 -10.75
C LEU A 113 15.29 7.23 -11.47
N ILE A 114 15.63 8.46 -11.06
CA ILE A 114 15.21 9.69 -11.74
C ILE A 114 15.82 9.74 -13.14
N THR A 115 17.12 9.45 -13.26
CA THR A 115 17.81 9.37 -14.56
C THR A 115 17.21 8.26 -15.44
N TYR A 116 16.84 7.13 -14.83
CA TYR A 116 16.18 6.03 -15.54
C TYR A 116 14.79 6.44 -16.07
N CYS A 117 13.99 7.13 -15.27
CA CYS A 117 12.69 7.66 -15.69
C CYS A 117 12.84 8.61 -16.89
N ASN A 118 13.81 9.53 -16.85
CA ASN A 118 14.10 10.42 -17.98
C ASN A 118 14.52 9.68 -19.24
N LYS A 119 15.30 8.59 -19.12
CA LYS A 119 15.62 7.71 -20.25
C LYS A 119 14.36 7.07 -20.82
N LYS A 120 13.49 6.55 -19.95
CA LYS A 120 12.25 5.88 -20.34
C LYS A 120 11.22 6.82 -20.95
N LYS A 121 11.08 8.05 -20.46
CA LYS A 121 10.31 9.12 -21.12
C LYS A 121 10.68 9.23 -22.60
N ARG A 122 11.98 9.38 -22.91
CA ARG A 122 12.45 9.51 -24.30
C ARG A 122 12.17 8.27 -25.14
N GLU A 123 12.28 7.07 -24.57
CA GLU A 123 11.96 5.82 -25.27
C GLU A 123 10.47 5.68 -25.57
N VAL A 124 9.59 6.14 -24.67
CA VAL A 124 8.14 6.13 -24.88
C VAL A 124 7.74 7.15 -25.95
N LEU A 125 8.28 8.37 -25.90
CA LEU A 125 8.01 9.40 -26.91
C LEU A 125 8.40 8.94 -28.32
N LYS A 126 9.49 8.19 -28.47
CA LYS A 126 9.91 7.62 -29.76
C LYS A 126 8.95 6.57 -30.33
N GLN A 127 8.07 6.00 -29.51
CA GLN A 127 7.12 4.98 -29.95
C GLN A 127 5.86 5.56 -30.59
N GLY A 128 5.66 6.88 -30.52
CA GLY A 128 4.51 7.57 -31.12
C GLY A 128 3.18 6.95 -30.68
N ILE A 129 2.93 6.92 -29.37
CA ILE A 129 1.67 6.41 -28.81
C ILE A 129 0.61 7.49 -28.96
N SER A 130 -0.51 7.15 -29.62
CA SER A 130 -1.57 8.08 -30.04
C SER A 130 -2.13 8.97 -28.93
N TYR A 131 -2.32 8.43 -27.73
CA TYR A 131 -2.92 9.15 -26.60
C TYR A 131 -1.90 9.87 -25.70
N ILE A 132 -0.61 9.86 -26.03
CA ILE A 132 0.43 10.51 -25.21
C ILE A 132 0.75 11.90 -25.76
N ASN A 133 0.77 12.90 -24.87
CA ASN A 133 1.21 14.26 -25.20
C ASN A 133 2.73 14.31 -25.43
N GLU A 134 3.14 14.46 -26.69
CA GLU A 134 4.56 14.43 -27.05
C GLU A 134 5.41 15.53 -26.38
N LYS A 135 4.80 16.66 -26.02
CA LYS A 135 5.53 17.83 -25.48
C LYS A 135 5.67 17.75 -23.97
N GLU A 136 4.60 17.36 -23.29
CA GLU A 136 4.50 17.46 -21.84
C GLU A 136 4.73 16.12 -21.12
N PHE A 137 4.74 15.00 -21.84
CA PHE A 137 4.82 13.68 -21.22
C PHE A 137 6.00 13.54 -20.25
N ILE A 138 5.71 13.15 -19.00
CA ILE A 138 6.74 12.83 -18.00
C ILE A 138 6.56 11.42 -17.45
N VAL A 139 7.68 10.83 -17.03
CA VAL A 139 7.74 9.57 -16.29
C VAL A 139 8.36 9.91 -14.95
N LYS A 140 7.69 9.61 -13.84
CA LYS A 140 8.20 9.88 -12.50
C LYS A 140 7.82 8.80 -11.49
N ILE A 141 8.51 8.85 -10.36
CA ILE A 141 8.23 8.01 -9.19
C ILE A 141 7.77 8.96 -8.10
N GLU A 142 6.62 8.66 -7.50
CA GLU A 142 6.11 9.41 -6.36
C GLU A 142 5.86 8.49 -5.18
N THR A 143 5.79 9.09 -4.00
CA THR A 143 5.42 8.43 -2.76
C THR A 143 4.17 9.10 -2.19
N ALA A 144 3.58 8.50 -1.16
CA ALA A 144 2.46 9.12 -0.47
C ALA A 144 2.80 10.51 0.12
N ASP A 145 4.09 10.83 0.31
CA ASP A 145 4.52 12.14 0.80
C ASP A 145 4.25 13.29 -0.19
N SER A 146 4.07 12.97 -1.47
CA SER A 146 3.61 13.94 -2.47
C SER A 146 2.17 14.43 -2.22
N TYR A 147 1.40 13.70 -1.42
CA TYR A 147 -0.02 13.94 -1.16
C TYR A 147 -0.30 13.99 0.35
N PRO A 148 0.26 14.97 1.10
CA PRO A 148 0.28 14.93 2.57
C PRO A 148 -1.10 14.83 3.22
N ASP A 149 -2.06 15.63 2.77
CA ASP A 149 -3.43 15.63 3.32
C ASP A 149 -4.16 14.31 3.01
N ALA A 150 -4.04 13.85 1.76
CA ALA A 150 -4.65 12.61 1.32
C ALA A 150 -4.00 11.38 1.94
N LYS A 151 -2.69 11.41 2.19
CA LYS A 151 -1.93 10.40 2.93
C LYS A 151 -2.45 10.29 4.37
N MET A 152 -2.67 11.42 5.03
CA MET A 152 -3.23 11.46 6.39
C MET A 152 -4.65 10.89 6.40
N TYR A 153 -5.48 11.27 5.43
CA TYR A 153 -6.83 10.72 5.28
C TYR A 153 -6.81 9.20 5.07
N ALA A 154 -6.01 8.72 4.10
CA ALA A 154 -5.92 7.30 3.78
C ALA A 154 -5.41 6.48 4.96
N SER A 155 -4.40 6.98 5.70
CA SER A 155 -3.91 6.35 6.92
C SER A 155 -5.02 6.23 7.97
N GLY A 156 -5.80 7.29 8.20
CA GLY A 156 -6.90 7.28 9.15
C GLY A 156 -8.07 6.36 8.76
N VAL A 157 -8.32 6.16 7.46
CA VAL A 157 -9.31 5.19 6.98
C VAL A 157 -8.79 3.75 7.19
N TYR A 158 -7.53 3.51 6.86
CA TYR A 158 -6.89 2.20 7.03
C TYR A 158 -6.77 1.79 8.52
N ASP A 159 -6.45 2.74 9.40
CA ASP A 159 -6.40 2.51 10.85
C ASP A 159 -7.78 2.10 11.40
N LYS A 160 -8.87 2.70 10.90
CA LYS A 160 -10.24 2.35 11.31
C LYS A 160 -10.65 0.95 10.85
N SER A 161 -10.12 0.46 9.74
CA SER A 161 -10.39 -0.91 9.29
C SER A 161 -9.67 -1.99 10.13
N ILE A 162 -8.60 -1.63 10.85
CA ILE A 162 -7.98 -2.51 11.85
C ILE A 162 -8.66 -2.27 13.21
N ASN A 163 -9.98 -2.41 13.26
CA ASN A 163 -10.70 -2.50 14.53
C ASN A 163 -10.91 -3.98 14.84
N ILE A 164 -9.87 -4.63 15.38
CA ILE A 164 -10.04 -5.96 15.97
C ILE A 164 -10.83 -5.73 17.25
N PRO A 165 -12.11 -6.16 17.34
CA PRO A 165 -12.83 -6.02 18.60
C PRO A 165 -12.08 -6.86 19.63
N ILE A 166 -11.48 -6.20 20.61
CA ILE A 166 -10.96 -6.88 21.79
C ILE A 166 -12.21 -7.34 22.55
N THR A 167 -12.61 -8.58 22.33
CA THR A 167 -13.70 -9.18 23.10
C THR A 167 -13.27 -9.18 24.56
N GLN A 168 -13.96 -8.40 25.40
CA GLN A 168 -13.71 -8.42 26.83
C GLN A 168 -14.10 -9.80 27.34
N VAL A 169 -13.14 -10.54 27.89
CA VAL A 169 -13.38 -11.85 28.50
C VAL A 169 -14.39 -11.67 29.64
N SER A 170 -15.56 -12.29 29.52
CA SER A 170 -16.62 -12.20 30.52
C SER A 170 -16.23 -12.93 31.81
N GLU A 171 -16.78 -12.52 32.96
CA GLU A 171 -16.54 -13.20 34.24
C GLU A 171 -16.94 -14.69 34.21
N GLN A 172 -17.90 -15.07 33.37
CA GLN A 172 -18.30 -16.46 33.17
C GLN A 172 -17.22 -17.27 32.45
N GLU A 173 -16.62 -16.71 31.39
CA GLU A 173 -15.52 -17.35 30.66
C GLU A 173 -14.26 -17.46 31.53
N LYS A 174 -13.97 -16.43 32.34
CA LYS A 174 -12.87 -16.50 33.33
C LYS A 174 -13.07 -17.65 34.29
N LYS A 175 -14.30 -17.84 34.78
CA LYS A 175 -14.62 -18.91 35.73
C LYS A 175 -14.49 -20.30 35.09
N LEU A 176 -15.05 -20.49 33.90
CA LEU A 176 -14.94 -21.74 33.14
C LEU A 176 -13.48 -22.11 32.82
N TRP A 177 -12.66 -21.12 32.46
CA TRP A 177 -11.24 -21.33 32.20
C TRP A 177 -10.48 -21.70 33.48
N LYS A 178 -10.74 -21.02 34.60
CA LYS A 178 -10.14 -21.32 35.92
C LYS A 178 -10.47 -22.75 36.36
N GLU A 179 -11.72 -23.18 36.18
CA GLU A 179 -12.17 -24.54 36.52
C GLU A 179 -11.51 -25.62 35.65
N SER A 180 -11.30 -25.32 34.36
CA SER A 180 -10.69 -26.26 33.40
C SER A 180 -9.15 -26.34 33.50
N ASN A 181 -8.51 -25.35 34.13
CA ASN A 181 -7.04 -25.21 34.18
C ASN A 181 -6.49 -25.09 35.62
N SER A 182 -7.11 -25.77 36.58
CA SER A 182 -6.79 -25.70 38.01
C SER A 182 -5.30 -25.92 38.32
N THR A 183 -4.68 -26.98 37.78
CA THR A 183 -3.26 -27.27 38.00
C THR A 183 -2.34 -26.17 37.45
N PHE A 184 -2.70 -25.54 36.34
CA PHE A 184 -1.93 -24.45 35.76
C PHE A 184 -2.08 -23.16 36.59
N LEU A 185 -3.29 -22.87 37.05
CA LEU A 185 -3.58 -21.74 37.93
C LEU A 185 -2.82 -21.86 39.25
N ASP A 186 -2.84 -23.02 39.89
CA ASP A 186 -2.13 -23.28 41.15
C ASP A 186 -0.62 -23.04 41.00
N ASN A 187 -0.05 -23.48 39.87
CA ASN A 187 1.36 -23.24 39.55
C ASN A 187 1.66 -21.75 39.35
N ILE A 188 0.77 -21.01 38.69
CA ILE A 188 0.92 -19.56 38.51
C ILE A 188 0.84 -18.86 39.86
N VAL A 189 -0.16 -19.16 40.68
CA VAL A 189 -0.33 -18.55 42.01
C VAL A 189 0.92 -18.83 42.85
N HIS A 190 1.32 -20.10 42.98
CA HIS A 190 2.49 -20.48 43.77
C HIS A 190 3.79 -19.80 43.30
N LYS A 191 4.05 -19.74 41.99
CA LYS A 191 5.28 -19.13 41.45
C LYS A 191 5.24 -17.60 41.51
N SER A 192 4.11 -16.98 41.13
CA SER A 192 3.96 -15.52 41.14
C SER A 192 4.01 -14.95 42.55
N THR A 193 3.40 -15.61 43.55
CA THR A 193 3.49 -15.17 44.94
C THR A 193 4.93 -15.26 45.47
N LYS A 194 5.70 -16.28 45.08
CA LYS A 194 7.13 -16.38 45.45
C LYS A 194 8.03 -15.34 44.80
N ILE A 195 7.73 -14.95 43.57
CA ILE A 195 8.57 -14.02 42.78
C ILE A 195 8.16 -12.56 43.02
N MET A 196 6.86 -12.28 43.16
CA MET A 196 6.28 -10.94 43.12
C MET A 196 5.62 -10.52 44.43
N GLY A 197 5.45 -11.43 45.40
CA GLY A 197 4.87 -11.14 46.71
C GLY A 197 3.49 -10.47 46.60
N LYS A 198 3.35 -9.29 47.23
CA LYS A 198 2.10 -8.50 47.27
C LYS A 198 1.61 -7.99 45.92
N ASN A 199 2.43 -8.03 44.87
CA ASN A 199 2.07 -7.58 43.52
C ASN A 199 1.58 -8.73 42.62
N SER A 200 1.40 -9.93 43.17
CA SER A 200 1.04 -11.13 42.39
C SER A 200 -0.42 -11.13 41.94
N ASP A 201 -1.33 -10.51 42.68
CA ASP A 201 -2.78 -10.54 42.39
C ASP A 201 -3.12 -9.91 41.02
N ALA A 202 -2.53 -8.76 40.71
CA ALA A 202 -2.73 -8.09 39.42
C ALA A 202 -2.16 -8.89 38.25
N PHE A 203 -1.07 -9.63 38.45
CA PHE A 203 -0.48 -10.49 37.43
C PHE A 203 -1.35 -11.73 37.17
N GLN A 204 -1.87 -12.34 38.24
CA GLN A 204 -2.75 -13.51 38.15
C GLN A 204 -4.05 -13.20 37.40
N ASP A 205 -4.63 -12.02 37.61
CA ASP A 205 -5.85 -11.59 36.90
C ASP A 205 -5.58 -11.25 35.42
N ASN A 206 -4.41 -10.65 35.13
CA ASN A 206 -3.99 -10.32 33.76
C ASN A 206 -3.76 -11.55 32.85
N ILE A 207 -3.39 -12.70 33.40
CA ILE A 207 -3.17 -13.94 32.62
C ILE A 207 -4.48 -14.47 32.01
N ILE A 208 -5.61 -14.14 32.63
CA ILE A 208 -6.93 -14.70 32.29
C ILE A 208 -7.72 -13.71 31.43
N THR A 209 -7.24 -12.48 31.29
CA THR A 209 -7.96 -11.35 30.68
C THR A 209 -7.31 -10.80 29.41
N LYS A 210 -6.06 -11.17 29.11
CA LYS A 210 -5.32 -10.80 27.90
C LYS A 210 -5.04 -12.01 27.03
#